data_AF-A0A8W8JFH5-F1
#
_entry.id   AF-A0A8W8JFH5-F1
#
_cell.length_a   1.000
_cell.length_b   1.000
_cell.length_c   1.000
_cell.angle_alpha   90.00
_cell.angle_beta   90.00
_cell.angle_gamma   90.00
#
_symmetry.space_group_name_H-M   'P 1'
#
loop_
_entity.id
_entity.type
_entity.pdbx_description
1 polymer ?
#
loop_
_entity_poly.entity_id
_entity_poly.type
_entity_poly.pdbx_seq_one_letter_code
_entity_poly.pdbx_strand_id
1 'polypeptide(L)'
;MASCSRVSRFILTLLLEIADLILDWDFYVEVSKTDLIGDKVRYSILGFAIFGSILFLFTIITKFIGICDSDDDDQDEENGTCAVTLSLMSTLLEDLPQIILALIVAFNTKELISPVQIVKAVYGIGEPIIQLILYACQYRRMKKNFWNSNECGMSCKIFEMILSCILIICSIILLINLVTDL
;
A
#
# COMPACT_ATOMS: atom_id res chain seq x y z
N MET A 1 -28.22 -1.02 -6.71
CA MET A 1 -27.51 -0.73 -7.99
C MET A 1 -26.27 0.08 -7.61
N ALA A 2 -25.06 -0.47 -7.75
CA ALA A 2 -23.86 0.20 -7.26
C ALA A 2 -23.64 1.55 -7.94
N SER A 3 -23.36 2.60 -7.16
CA SER A 3 -23.05 3.94 -7.68
C SER A 3 -21.80 3.89 -8.58
N CYS A 4 -21.81 4.61 -9.70
CA CYS A 4 -20.68 4.69 -10.64
C CYS A 4 -19.36 5.09 -9.92
N SER A 5 -19.45 5.94 -8.89
CA SER A 5 -18.30 6.31 -8.05
C SER A 5 -17.74 5.13 -7.24
N ARG A 6 -18.57 4.18 -6.80
CA ARG A 6 -18.17 3.02 -5.97
C ARG A 6 -17.43 2.00 -6.83
N VAL A 7 -17.97 1.73 -8.02
CA VAL A 7 -17.33 0.87 -9.03
C VAL A 7 -16.01 1.48 -9.51
N SER A 8 -15.97 2.78 -9.80
CA SER A 8 -14.73 3.45 -10.22
C SER A 8 -13.64 3.40 -9.15
N ARG A 9 -13.96 3.62 -7.88
CA ARG A 9 -13.00 3.49 -6.77
C ARG A 9 -12.52 2.05 -6.58
N PHE A 10 -13.42 1.08 -6.68
CA PHE A 10 -13.04 -0.34 -6.62
C PHE A 10 -12.05 -0.71 -7.72
N ILE A 11 -12.32 -0.31 -8.97
CA ILE A 11 -11.41 -0.55 -10.09
C ILE A 11 -10.06 0.13 -9.84
N LEU A 12 -10.06 1.37 -9.35
CA LEU A 12 -8.82 2.08 -9.03
C LEU A 12 -7.99 1.36 -7.96
N THR A 13 -8.61 0.97 -6.84
CA THR A 13 -7.93 0.21 -5.78
C THR A 13 -7.40 -1.11 -6.32
N LEU A 14 -8.20 -1.85 -7.09
CA LEU A 14 -7.78 -3.12 -7.68
C LEU A 14 -6.60 -2.96 -8.64
N LEU A 15 -6.56 -1.88 -9.43
CA LEU A 15 -5.43 -1.59 -10.32
C LEU A 15 -4.15 -1.22 -9.55
N LEU A 16 -4.27 -0.46 -8.46
CA LEU A 16 -3.15 -0.12 -7.58
C LEU A 16 -2.57 -1.38 -6.95
N GLU A 17 -3.41 -2.20 -6.32
CA GLU A 17 -2.94 -3.41 -5.63
C GLU A 17 -2.35 -4.46 -6.59
N ILE A 18 -2.89 -4.58 -7.82
CA ILE A 18 -2.28 -5.42 -8.85
C ILE A 18 -0.91 -4.88 -9.25
N ALA A 19 -0.77 -3.57 -9.41
CA ALA A 19 0.50 -2.95 -9.77
C ALA A 19 1.54 -3.18 -8.68
N ASP A 20 1.18 -3.00 -7.41
CA ASP A 20 2.07 -3.25 -6.28
C ASP A 20 2.51 -4.72 -6.22
N LEU A 21 1.55 -5.65 -6.33
CA LEU A 21 1.83 -7.08 -6.37
C LEU A 21 2.82 -7.45 -7.49
N ILE A 22 2.65 -6.89 -8.69
CA ILE A 22 3.57 -7.12 -9.80
C ILE A 22 4.98 -6.60 -9.45
N LEU A 23 5.08 -5.41 -8.87
CA LEU A 23 6.37 -4.82 -8.48
C LEU A 23 7.08 -5.64 -7.41
N ASP A 24 6.34 -6.29 -6.52
CA ASP A 24 6.89 -7.14 -5.47
C ASP A 24 7.50 -8.41 -6.01
N TRP A 25 6.76 -9.07 -6.90
CA TRP A 25 7.24 -10.26 -7.58
C TRP A 25 8.41 -9.95 -8.51
N ASP A 26 8.35 -8.84 -9.25
CA ASP A 26 9.46 -8.38 -10.08
C ASP A 26 10.69 -8.07 -9.23
N PHE A 27 10.52 -7.43 -8.07
CA PHE A 27 11.62 -7.14 -7.15
C PHE A 27 12.24 -8.42 -6.59
N TYR A 28 11.43 -9.41 -6.23
CA TYR A 28 11.93 -10.73 -5.84
C TYR A 28 12.71 -11.40 -6.99
N VAL A 29 12.16 -11.40 -8.20
CA VAL A 29 12.79 -12.00 -9.38
C VAL A 29 14.15 -11.35 -9.65
N GLU A 30 14.23 -10.02 -9.57
CA GLU A 30 15.46 -9.25 -9.70
C GLU A 30 16.51 -9.69 -8.67
N VAL A 31 16.14 -9.67 -7.38
CA VAL A 31 17.02 -10.05 -6.27
C VAL A 31 17.41 -11.52 -6.34
N SER A 32 16.56 -12.38 -6.89
CA SER A 32 16.84 -13.82 -7.03
C SER A 32 17.91 -14.16 -8.07
N LYS A 33 18.20 -13.23 -8.99
CA LYS A 33 19.23 -13.38 -10.04
C LYS A 33 20.64 -13.04 -9.54
N THR A 34 20.77 -12.52 -8.33
CA THR A 34 22.05 -12.11 -7.76
C THR A 34 22.36 -12.88 -6.48
N ASP A 35 23.63 -13.24 -6.32
CA ASP A 35 24.16 -13.85 -5.10
C ASP A 35 24.77 -12.81 -4.14
N LEU A 36 24.77 -11.53 -4.53
CA LEU A 36 25.32 -10.44 -3.71
C LEU A 36 24.47 -10.14 -2.46
N ILE A 37 23.24 -10.62 -2.45
CA ILE A 37 22.27 -10.38 -1.38
C ILE A 37 22.13 -11.68 -0.58
N GLY A 38 22.36 -11.60 0.73
CA GLY A 38 22.28 -12.77 1.59
C GLY A 38 20.90 -13.44 1.55
N ASP A 39 20.88 -14.78 1.60
CA ASP A 39 19.68 -15.62 1.52
C ASP A 39 18.54 -15.15 2.43
N LYS A 40 18.86 -14.66 3.64
CA LYS A 40 17.87 -14.14 4.58
C LYS A 40 17.07 -12.98 4.00
N VAL A 41 17.71 -12.02 3.32
CA VAL A 41 17.03 -10.86 2.71
C VAL A 41 16.17 -11.33 1.55
N ARG A 42 16.70 -12.22 0.70
CA ARG A 42 15.97 -12.80 -0.43
C ARG A 42 14.71 -13.58 0.01
N TYR A 43 14.83 -14.43 1.03
CA TYR A 43 13.67 -15.17 1.56
C TYR A 43 12.67 -14.25 2.29
N SER A 44 13.13 -13.19 2.95
CA SER A 44 12.23 -12.17 3.50
C SER A 44 11.43 -11.48 2.42
N ILE A 45 12.06 -11.06 1.31
CA ILE A 45 11.37 -10.43 0.17
C ILE A 45 10.30 -11.37 -0.39
N LEU A 46 10.64 -12.65 -0.59
CA LEU A 46 9.66 -13.66 -1.03
C LEU A 46 8.51 -13.81 -0.03
N GLY A 47 8.83 -13.87 1.27
CA GLY A 47 7.84 -14.02 2.33
C GLY A 47 6.83 -12.88 2.34
N PHE A 48 7.31 -11.64 2.20
CA PHE A 48 6.44 -10.47 2.13
C PHE A 48 5.65 -10.39 0.82
N ALA A 49 6.20 -10.80 -0.33
CA ALA A 49 5.45 -10.87 -1.59
C ALA A 49 4.32 -11.92 -1.54
N ILE A 50 4.56 -13.08 -0.91
CA ILE A 50 3.52 -14.10 -0.68
C ILE A 50 2.45 -13.57 0.29
N PHE A 51 2.87 -12.93 1.38
CA PHE A 51 1.95 -12.37 2.35
C PHE A 51 1.08 -11.28 1.74
N GLY A 52 1.67 -10.39 0.93
CA GLY A 52 0.97 -9.38 0.16
C GLY A 52 -0.05 -9.95 -0.81
N SER A 53 0.32 -11.01 -1.54
CA SER A 53 -0.62 -11.77 -2.39
C SER A 53 -1.86 -12.26 -1.62
N ILE A 54 -1.70 -12.67 -0.36
CA ILE A 54 -2.80 -13.12 0.50
C ILE A 54 -3.66 -11.92 0.94
N LEU A 55 -3.04 -10.81 1.34
CA LEU A 55 -3.77 -9.59 1.70
C LEU A 55 -4.58 -9.05 0.53
N PHE A 56 -3.98 -8.98 -0.67
CA PHE A 56 -4.67 -8.62 -1.90
C PHE A 56 -5.93 -9.44 -2.16
N LEU A 57 -5.89 -10.77 -1.95
CA LEU A 57 -7.07 -11.62 -2.08
C LEU A 57 -8.15 -11.26 -1.05
N PHE A 58 -7.77 -10.99 0.20
CA PHE A 58 -8.72 -10.51 1.20
C PHE A 58 -9.29 -9.13 0.85
N THR A 59 -8.49 -8.21 0.30
CA THR A 59 -8.93 -6.90 -0.21
C THR A 59 -10.00 -7.09 -1.28
N ILE A 60 -9.74 -7.93 -2.29
CA ILE A 60 -10.71 -8.22 -3.35
C ILE A 60 -12.00 -8.78 -2.78
N ILE A 61 -11.92 -9.81 -1.93
CA ILE A 61 -13.10 -10.46 -1.36
C ILE A 61 -13.92 -9.45 -0.56
N THR A 62 -13.29 -8.68 0.31
CA THR A 62 -13.96 -7.68 1.16
C THR A 62 -14.63 -6.61 0.32
N LYS A 63 -13.95 -6.09 -0.71
CA LYS A 63 -14.50 -5.07 -1.61
C LYS A 63 -15.61 -5.61 -2.51
N PHE A 64 -15.50 -6.86 -2.95
CA PHE A 64 -16.51 -7.49 -3.80
C PHE A 64 -17.79 -7.80 -3.01
N ILE A 65 -17.66 -8.35 -1.79
CA ILE A 65 -18.78 -8.51 -0.86
C ILE A 65 -19.44 -7.17 -0.64
N GLY A 66 -18.64 -6.13 -0.43
CA GLY A 66 -19.14 -4.78 -0.29
C GLY A 66 -20.02 -4.35 -1.46
N ILE A 67 -19.52 -4.40 -2.70
CA ILE A 67 -20.30 -4.04 -3.89
C ILE A 67 -21.61 -4.83 -4.02
N CYS A 68 -21.62 -6.10 -3.58
CA CYS A 68 -22.80 -6.95 -3.60
C CYS A 68 -23.81 -6.64 -2.48
N ASP A 69 -23.34 -6.17 -1.32
CA ASP A 69 -24.20 -5.73 -0.22
C ASP A 69 -24.68 -4.30 -0.50
N SER A 70 -25.82 -4.23 -1.19
CA SER A 70 -26.37 -3.01 -1.76
C SER A 70 -27.43 -2.31 -0.89
N ASP A 71 -27.47 -2.60 0.41
CA ASP A 71 -28.40 -1.95 1.33
C ASP A 71 -27.76 -0.70 1.95
N ASP A 72 -28.21 0.46 1.44
CA ASP A 72 -28.27 1.80 2.02
C ASP A 72 -27.26 2.15 3.13
N ASP A 73 -26.01 2.41 2.76
CA ASP A 73 -25.37 3.72 2.99
C ASP A 73 -23.96 3.71 2.39
N ASP A 74 -23.70 4.60 1.42
CA ASP A 74 -22.37 4.87 0.86
C ASP A 74 -21.32 5.26 1.94
N GLN A 75 -21.74 5.46 3.20
CA GLN A 75 -20.91 5.85 4.33
C GLN A 75 -20.45 4.69 5.23
N ASP A 76 -21.18 3.58 5.30
CA ASP A 76 -20.88 2.52 6.28
C ASP A 76 -19.83 1.53 5.77
N GLU A 77 -19.77 1.31 4.46
CA GLU A 77 -18.82 0.37 3.87
C GLU A 77 -17.38 0.91 3.80
N GLU A 78 -17.22 2.21 3.54
CA GLU A 78 -15.91 2.88 3.50
C GLU A 78 -15.37 3.19 4.92
N ASN A 79 -16.23 3.15 5.92
CA ASN A 79 -15.90 3.35 7.33
C ASN A 79 -15.98 2.07 8.16
N GLY A 80 -16.31 0.94 7.53
CA GLY A 80 -16.29 -0.36 8.17
C GLY A 80 -14.90 -0.60 8.77
N THR A 81 -14.85 -0.84 10.07
CA THR A 81 -13.60 -1.06 10.82
C THR A 81 -12.72 -2.10 10.13
N CYS A 82 -13.31 -3.10 9.48
CA CYS A 82 -12.59 -4.12 8.71
C CYS A 82 -11.82 -3.55 7.51
N ALA A 83 -12.43 -2.73 6.66
CA ALA A 83 -11.77 -2.18 5.47
C ALA A 83 -10.62 -1.24 5.83
N VAL A 84 -10.83 -0.37 6.84
CA VAL A 84 -9.80 0.53 7.36
C VAL A 84 -8.67 -0.26 8.04
N THR A 85 -8.99 -1.30 8.80
CA THR A 85 -7.97 -2.14 9.44
C THR A 85 -7.16 -2.93 8.41
N LEU A 86 -7.80 -3.43 7.36
CA LEU A 86 -7.14 -4.21 6.33
C LEU A 86 -6.17 -3.36 5.51
N SER A 87 -6.59 -2.14 5.15
CA SER A 87 -5.72 -1.12 4.55
C SER A 87 -4.51 -0.81 5.43
N LEU A 88 -4.72 -0.49 6.70
CA LEU A 88 -3.65 -0.26 7.68
C LEU A 88 -2.68 -1.47 7.76
N MET A 89 -3.23 -2.69 7.73
CA MET A 89 -2.42 -3.91 7.82
C MET A 89 -1.59 -4.15 6.56
N SER A 90 -2.10 -3.88 5.34
CA SER A 90 -1.26 -3.90 4.13
C SER A 90 -0.11 -2.91 4.27
N THR A 91 -0.41 -1.64 4.55
CA THR A 91 0.63 -0.62 4.65
C THR A 91 1.71 -0.96 5.69
N LEU A 92 1.33 -1.54 6.84
CA LEU A 92 2.27 -1.91 7.91
C LEU A 92 3.05 -3.20 7.66
N LEU A 93 2.40 -4.22 7.12
CA LEU A 93 2.94 -5.58 7.09
C LEU A 93 3.45 -5.99 5.71
N GLU A 94 3.10 -5.24 4.67
CA GLU A 94 3.48 -5.48 3.27
C GLU A 94 4.38 -4.35 2.77
N ASP A 95 3.82 -3.15 2.54
CA ASP A 95 4.50 -2.04 1.87
C ASP A 95 5.75 -1.60 2.64
N LEU A 96 5.61 -1.40 3.95
CA LEU A 96 6.69 -0.88 4.79
C LEU A 96 7.87 -1.87 4.90
N PRO A 97 7.67 -3.16 5.23
CA PRO A 97 8.76 -4.13 5.22
C PRO A 97 9.43 -4.26 3.85
N GLN A 98 8.66 -4.23 2.75
CA GLN A 98 9.24 -4.37 1.43
C GLN A 98 10.02 -3.13 0.97
N ILE A 99 9.58 -1.91 1.29
CA ILE A 99 10.36 -0.69 0.99
C ILE A 99 11.65 -0.67 1.81
N ILE A 100 11.60 -1.14 3.07
CA ILE A 100 12.79 -1.28 3.93
C ILE A 100 13.76 -2.31 3.35
N LEU A 101 13.26 -3.45 2.87
CA LEU A 101 14.09 -4.46 2.21
C LEU A 101 14.68 -3.92 0.91
N ALA A 102 13.93 -3.14 0.13
CA ALA A 102 14.44 -2.46 -1.06
C ALA A 102 15.58 -1.47 -0.71
N LEU A 103 15.44 -0.71 0.38
CA LEU A 103 16.52 0.14 0.90
C LEU A 103 17.74 -0.67 1.31
N ILE A 104 17.56 -1.78 2.05
CA ILE A 104 18.66 -2.66 2.45
C ILE A 104 19.39 -3.18 1.22
N VAL A 105 18.67 -3.61 0.19
CA VAL A 105 19.28 -4.05 -1.06
C VAL A 105 20.05 -2.90 -1.71
N ALA A 106 19.42 -1.73 -1.92
CA ALA A 106 20.07 -0.57 -2.53
C ALA A 106 21.37 -0.16 -1.81
N PHE A 107 21.41 -0.15 -0.48
CA PHE A 107 22.62 0.18 0.27
C PHE A 107 23.73 -0.88 0.17
N ASN A 108 23.39 -2.15 -0.06
CA ASN A 108 24.36 -3.24 -0.09
C ASN A 108 24.84 -3.58 -1.52
N THR A 109 24.09 -3.20 -2.55
CA THR A 109 24.40 -3.56 -3.94
C THR A 109 24.46 -2.32 -4.83
N LYS A 110 25.67 -1.78 -5.00
CA LYS A 110 25.93 -0.61 -5.87
C LYS A 110 25.63 -0.86 -7.35
N GLU A 111 25.56 -2.12 -7.79
CA GLU A 111 25.32 -2.48 -9.19
C GLU A 111 23.90 -2.99 -9.47
N LEU A 112 23.10 -3.33 -8.44
CA LEU A 112 21.69 -3.68 -8.63
C LEU A 112 20.82 -2.42 -8.60
N ILE A 113 21.12 -1.47 -9.48
CA ILE A 113 20.16 -0.42 -9.82
C ILE A 113 19.22 -1.04 -10.85
N SER A 114 18.19 -1.72 -10.37
CA SER A 114 17.15 -2.22 -11.26
C SER A 114 16.10 -1.13 -11.53
N PRO A 115 15.66 -0.97 -12.79
CA PRO A 115 14.44 -0.22 -13.13
C PRO A 115 13.25 -0.54 -12.21
N VAL A 116 13.15 -1.78 -11.71
CA VAL A 116 12.09 -2.22 -10.79
C VAL A 116 12.13 -1.45 -9.46
N GLN A 117 13.31 -1.19 -8.90
CA GLN A 117 13.42 -0.41 -7.65
C GLN A 117 13.04 1.05 -7.84
N ILE A 118 13.34 1.62 -9.01
CA ILE A 118 12.93 2.99 -9.35
C ILE A 118 11.40 3.06 -9.46
N VAL A 119 10.78 2.13 -10.20
CA VAL A 119 9.33 2.08 -10.33
C VAL A 119 8.67 1.87 -8.96
N LYS A 120 9.22 0.99 -8.12
CA LYS A 120 8.75 0.76 -6.76
C LYS A 120 8.89 2.00 -5.86
N ALA A 121 9.99 2.74 -5.96
CA ALA A 121 10.16 3.99 -5.24
C ALA A 121 9.15 5.07 -5.68
N VAL A 122 8.91 5.19 -6.99
CA VAL A 122 7.90 6.12 -7.53
C VAL A 122 6.50 5.71 -7.06
N TYR A 123 6.20 4.41 -7.08
CA TYR A 123 4.94 3.87 -6.62
C TYR A 123 4.72 4.10 -5.12
N GLY A 124 5.73 3.81 -4.28
CA GLY A 124 5.75 4.09 -2.85
C GLY A 124 5.73 5.58 -2.46
N ILE A 125 5.81 6.49 -3.43
CA ILE A 125 5.49 7.92 -3.25
C ILE A 125 4.06 8.21 -3.74
N GLY A 126 3.73 7.75 -4.94
CA GLY A 126 2.47 8.07 -5.61
C GLY A 126 1.24 7.53 -4.89
N GLU A 127 1.27 6.26 -4.49
CA GLU A 127 0.13 5.63 -3.80
C GLU A 127 -0.16 6.31 -2.45
N PRO A 128 0.82 6.47 -1.53
CA PRO A 128 0.57 7.16 -0.27
C PRO A 128 0.06 8.60 -0.43
N ILE A 129 0.44 9.32 -1.48
CA ILE A 129 -0.12 10.65 -1.78
C ILE A 129 -1.61 10.55 -2.14
N ILE A 130 -2.00 9.60 -2.99
CA ILE A 130 -3.40 9.37 -3.35
C ILE A 130 -4.20 9.00 -2.11
N GLN A 131 -3.69 8.08 -1.28
CA GLN A 131 -4.31 7.67 -0.03
C GLN A 131 -4.47 8.87 0.93
N LEU A 132 -3.45 9.70 1.11
CA LEU A 132 -3.52 10.93 1.93
C LEU A 132 -4.61 11.89 1.46
N ILE A 133 -4.77 12.08 0.14
CA ILE A 133 -5.84 12.92 -0.42
C ILE A 133 -7.21 12.33 -0.07
N LEU A 134 -7.39 11.03 -0.26
CA LEU A 134 -8.65 10.33 0.05
C LEU A 134 -8.98 10.40 1.55
N TYR A 135 -8.02 10.11 2.43
CA TYR A 135 -8.19 10.20 3.88
C TYR A 135 -8.46 11.62 4.35
N ALA A 136 -7.80 12.63 3.78
CA ALA A 136 -8.07 14.02 4.09
C ALA A 136 -9.49 14.44 3.67
N CYS A 137 -9.96 13.99 2.50
CA CYS A 137 -11.33 14.20 2.04
C CYS A 137 -12.36 13.54 2.97
N GLN A 138 -12.12 12.29 3.38
CA GLN A 138 -12.99 11.56 4.30
C GLN A 138 -12.99 12.18 5.70
N TYR A 139 -11.83 12.56 6.24
CA TYR A 139 -11.69 13.23 7.52
C TYR A 139 -12.48 14.55 7.57
N ARG A 140 -12.40 15.36 6.50
CA ARG A 140 -13.20 16.59 6.38
C ARG A 140 -14.70 16.31 6.37
N ARG A 141 -15.15 15.22 5.73
CA ARG A 141 -16.56 14.81 5.74
C ARG A 141 -17.01 14.35 7.13
N MET A 142 -16.23 13.50 7.80
CA MET A 142 -16.50 13.03 9.16
C MET A 142 -16.59 14.18 10.17
N LYS A 143 -15.64 15.12 10.11
CA LYS A 143 -15.63 16.31 10.98
C LYS A 143 -16.90 17.16 10.81
N LYS A 144 -17.49 17.19 9.62
CA LYS A 144 -18.73 17.92 9.34
C LYS A 144 -19.97 17.20 9.89
N ASN A 145 -19.93 15.87 10.02
CA ASN A 145 -21.00 15.02 10.55
C ASN A 145 -20.68 14.53 11.98
N PHE A 146 -20.32 15.48 12.86
CA PHE A 146 -19.77 15.24 14.21
C PHE A 146 -20.65 14.41 15.17
N TRP A 147 -21.91 14.14 14.81
CA TRP A 147 -22.89 13.49 15.68
C TRP A 147 -22.91 11.96 15.62
N ASN A 148 -22.19 11.30 14.70
CA ASN A 148 -22.28 9.84 14.49
C ASN A 148 -20.93 9.10 14.38
N SER A 149 -19.83 9.72 14.82
CA SER A 149 -18.47 9.23 14.55
C SER A 149 -18.00 8.20 15.59
N ASN A 150 -17.65 7.00 15.12
CA ASN A 150 -16.98 5.95 15.87
C ASN A 150 -15.51 6.36 16.16
N GLU A 151 -15.14 6.62 17.43
CA GLU A 151 -13.81 7.16 17.82
C GLU A 151 -12.62 6.32 17.33
N CYS A 152 -12.80 5.00 17.23
CA CYS A 152 -11.78 4.07 16.76
C CYS A 152 -11.41 4.32 15.29
N GLY A 153 -12.39 4.59 14.42
CA GLY A 153 -12.15 4.83 12.99
C GLY A 153 -11.36 6.10 12.73
N MET A 154 -11.54 7.14 13.55
CA MET A 154 -10.79 8.40 13.39
C MET A 154 -9.32 8.23 13.79
N SER A 155 -9.04 7.43 14.83
CA SER A 155 -7.67 7.14 15.27
C SER A 155 -6.91 6.30 14.23
N CYS A 156 -7.52 5.27 13.66
CA CYS A 156 -6.92 4.45 12.61
C CYS A 156 -6.52 5.29 11.39
N LYS A 157 -7.38 6.22 10.94
CA LYS A 157 -7.07 7.11 9.81
C LYS A 157 -5.88 8.03 10.08
N ILE A 158 -5.73 8.51 11.32
CA ILE A 158 -4.56 9.32 11.70
C ILE A 158 -3.29 8.46 11.63
N PHE A 159 -3.33 7.22 12.12
CA PHE A 159 -2.20 6.30 12.04
C PHE A 159 -1.84 5.98 10.58
N GLU A 160 -2.82 5.71 9.71
CA GLU A 160 -2.58 5.53 8.27
C GLU A 160 -1.90 6.75 7.67
N MET A 161 -2.39 7.97 7.95
CA MET A 161 -1.73 9.19 7.45
C MET A 161 -0.26 9.30 7.89
N ILE A 162 0.06 8.93 9.14
CA ILE A 162 1.44 8.94 9.64
C ILE A 162 2.29 7.90 8.91
N LEU A 163 1.76 6.68 8.72
CA LEU A 163 2.46 5.61 8.01
C LEU A 163 2.69 5.94 6.54
N SER A 164 1.69 6.51 5.86
CA SER A 164 1.85 7.04 4.49
C SER A 164 2.97 8.07 4.41
N CYS A 165 3.10 8.96 5.41
CA CYS A 165 4.23 9.90 5.46
C CYS A 165 5.58 9.19 5.60
N ILE A 166 5.66 8.17 6.45
CA ILE A 166 6.88 7.37 6.65
C ILE A 166 7.26 6.66 5.35
N LEU A 167 6.30 6.03 4.67
CA LEU A 167 6.51 5.37 3.39
C LEU A 167 7.04 6.33 2.32
N ILE A 168 6.46 7.53 2.24
CA ILE A 168 6.94 8.58 1.31
C ILE A 168 8.40 8.92 1.61
N ILE A 169 8.74 9.12 2.89
CA ILE A 169 10.12 9.44 3.29
C ILE A 169 11.08 8.29 2.93
N CYS A 170 10.73 7.04 3.25
CA CYS A 170 11.52 5.87 2.90
C CYS A 170 11.72 5.74 1.39
N SER A 171 10.65 5.96 0.61
CA SER A 171 10.68 5.87 -0.85
C SER A 171 11.50 7.01 -1.49
N ILE A 172 11.44 8.23 -0.92
CA ILE A 172 12.31 9.34 -1.34
C ILE A 172 13.77 9.01 -1.05
N ILE A 173 14.10 8.48 0.12
CA ILE A 173 15.47 8.06 0.47
C ILE A 173 15.95 6.99 -0.52
N LEU A 174 15.11 6.01 -0.84
CA LEU A 174 15.41 4.97 -1.82
C LEU A 174 15.70 5.58 -3.18
N LEU A 175 14.84 6.48 -3.67
CA LEU A 175 15.01 7.16 -4.95
C LEU A 175 16.29 8.00 -5.00
N ILE A 176 16.58 8.78 -3.95
CA ILE A 176 17.81 9.59 -3.87
C ILE A 176 19.04 8.69 -3.94
N ASN A 177 19.04 7.58 -3.19
CA ASN A 177 20.15 6.65 -3.17
C ASN A 177 20.38 6.04 -4.57
N LEU A 178 19.30 5.58 -5.21
CA LEU A 178 19.36 5.01 -6.57
C LEU A 178 19.82 6.03 -7.63
N VAL A 179 19.43 7.29 -7.51
CA VAL A 179 19.83 8.35 -8.48
C VAL A 179 21.25 8.86 -8.22
N THR A 180 21.72 8.83 -6.97
CA THR A 180 23.07 9.32 -6.62
C THR A 180 24.16 8.30 -6.95
N ASP A 181 23.83 7.01 -6.93
CA ASP A 181 24.73 5.92 -7.31
C ASP A 181 24.70 5.60 -8.83
N LEU A 182 23.92 6.36 -9.62
CA LEU A 182 23.78 6.28 -11.09
C LEU A 182 24.79 7.20 -11.81
#